data_AF-A0A956E9A2-F1
#
_entry.id   AF-A0A956E9A2-F1
#
_cell.length_a   1.000
_cell.length_b   1.000
_cell.length_c   1.000
_cell.angle_alpha   90.00
_cell.angle_beta   90.00
_cell.angle_gamma   90.00
#
_symmetry.space_group_name_H-M   'P 1'
#
loop_
_entity.id
_entity.type
_entity.pdbx_description
1 polymer ?
#
loop_
_entity_poly.entity_id
_entity_poly.type
_entity_poly.pdbx_seq_one_letter_code
_entity_poly.pdbx_strand_id
1 'polypeptide(L)'
;MNKENKKRMRIMEELRLPELQARFHDIVGEATRSPNKKFLLRRIAEALDAQEQEAAEAASAVEVAEPTASESATADGEPKLTKLTVEELQQLYTEVVGRDTGSSDKRYLVWKIREARKGRIKTGPVRRRYADGEAPDMKVLPLRMEAEIVARLDEARERLGLKTRMDLFRRSLADYLTAAGEHEVAQLFTKQA
;
A
#
# COMPACT_ATOMS: atom_id res chain seq x y z
N MET A 1 -7.42 22.40 4.24
CA MET A 1 -6.68 22.60 5.48
C MET A 1 -6.11 24.01 5.71
N ASN A 2 -6.87 24.81 6.45
CA ASN A 2 -6.55 26.16 6.92
C ASN A 2 -5.34 26.19 7.91
N LYS A 3 -4.75 27.37 8.14
CA LYS A 3 -3.61 27.56 9.07
C LYS A 3 -3.96 27.11 10.50
N GLU A 4 -5.21 27.26 10.90
CA GLU A 4 -5.71 26.87 12.22
C GLU A 4 -5.79 25.34 12.38
N ASN A 5 -6.33 24.63 11.38
CA ASN A 5 -6.38 23.17 11.42
C ASN A 5 -4.99 22.54 11.39
N LYS A 6 -4.01 23.16 10.70
CA LYS A 6 -2.61 22.72 10.76
C LYS A 6 -2.01 22.84 12.17
N LYS A 7 -2.35 23.91 12.92
CA LYS A 7 -1.94 24.05 14.32
C LYS A 7 -2.62 23.02 15.21
N ARG A 8 -3.92 22.77 15.02
CA ARG A 8 -4.68 21.73 15.75
C ARG A 8 -4.08 20.33 15.56
N MET A 9 -3.69 19.98 14.34
CA MET A 9 -3.04 18.70 14.06
C MET A 9 -1.67 18.54 14.73
N ARG A 10 -0.84 19.60 14.78
CA ARG A 10 0.44 19.56 15.49
C ARG A 10 0.26 19.33 16.99
N ILE A 11 -0.74 19.96 17.60
CA ILE A 11 -1.08 19.73 19.01
C ILE A 11 -1.49 18.26 19.22
N MET A 12 -2.31 17.69 18.32
CA MET A 12 -2.74 16.29 18.40
C MET A 12 -1.60 15.28 18.19
N GLU A 13 -0.59 15.64 17.39
CA GLU A 13 0.63 14.85 17.23
C GLU A 13 1.45 14.74 18.52
N GLU A 14 1.34 15.72 19.43
CA GLU A 14 2.06 15.75 20.71
C GLU A 14 1.28 15.06 21.85
N LEU A 15 -0.05 14.91 21.73
CA LEU A 15 -0.90 14.29 22.76
C LEU A 15 -0.58 12.81 23.02
N ARG A 16 -0.87 12.36 24.25
CA ARG A 16 -0.81 10.93 24.60
C ARG A 16 -1.96 10.18 23.95
N LEU A 17 -1.79 8.86 23.77
CA LEU A 17 -2.76 8.02 23.05
C LEU A 17 -4.20 8.09 23.61
N PRO A 18 -4.43 8.08 24.93
CA PRO A 18 -5.79 8.22 25.48
C PRO A 18 -6.42 9.58 25.18
N GLU A 19 -5.63 10.65 25.26
CA GLU A 19 -6.08 12.02 24.95
C GLU A 19 -6.41 12.17 23.47
N LEU A 20 -5.62 11.54 22.59
CA LEU A 20 -5.88 11.51 21.16
C LEU A 20 -7.16 10.74 20.81
N GLN A 21 -7.46 9.65 21.52
CA GLN A 21 -8.71 8.91 21.38
C GLN A 21 -9.92 9.74 21.84
N ALA A 22 -9.79 10.52 22.91
CA ALA A 22 -10.83 11.46 23.34
C ALA A 22 -11.08 12.54 22.28
N ARG A 23 -10.01 13.14 21.73
CA ARG A 23 -10.14 14.13 20.64
C ARG A 23 -10.69 13.54 19.35
N PHE A 24 -10.40 12.27 19.07
CA PHE A 24 -10.99 11.56 17.95
C PHE A 24 -12.50 11.44 18.12
N HIS A 25 -12.97 11.04 19.30
CA HIS A 25 -14.39 10.97 19.61
C HIS A 25 -15.07 12.35 19.48
N ASP A 26 -14.45 13.41 19.98
CA ASP A 26 -14.99 14.77 19.90
C ASP A 26 -15.17 15.28 18.46
N ILE A 27 -14.25 14.92 17.55
CA ILE A 27 -14.19 15.49 16.18
C ILE A 27 -14.89 14.59 15.16
N VAL A 28 -14.74 13.27 15.29
CA VAL A 28 -15.29 12.28 14.36
C VAL A 28 -16.67 11.78 14.83
N GLY A 29 -16.99 11.91 16.12
CA GLY A 29 -18.24 11.42 16.72
C GLY A 29 -18.26 9.91 16.98
N GLU A 30 -17.17 9.21 16.67
CA GLU A 30 -17.05 7.75 16.85
C GLU A 30 -16.09 7.39 17.98
N ALA A 31 -16.49 6.44 18.83
CA ALA A 31 -15.58 5.89 19.84
C ALA A 31 -14.61 4.89 19.19
N THR A 32 -13.30 5.14 19.29
CA THR A 32 -12.25 4.24 18.77
C THR A 32 -11.32 3.77 19.87
N ARG A 33 -11.05 2.46 19.89
CA ARG A 33 -10.04 1.83 20.76
C ARG A 33 -8.76 1.47 20.00
N SER A 34 -8.56 2.06 18.81
CA SER A 34 -7.42 1.73 17.96
C SER A 34 -6.10 2.19 18.62
N PRO A 35 -5.07 1.33 18.70
CA PRO A 35 -3.78 1.66 19.31
C PRO A 35 -2.85 2.43 18.36
N ASN A 36 -3.29 2.71 17.13
CA ASN A 36 -2.44 3.27 16.08
C ASN A 36 -2.59 4.80 15.99
N LYS A 37 -1.61 5.53 16.53
CA LYS A 37 -1.57 7.00 16.54
C LYS A 37 -1.66 7.62 15.13
N LYS A 38 -1.01 7.02 14.12
CA LYS A 38 -1.02 7.53 12.74
C LYS A 38 -2.40 7.42 12.09
N PHE A 39 -3.13 6.35 12.40
CA PHE A 39 -4.49 6.16 11.92
C PHE A 39 -5.44 7.22 12.50
N LEU A 40 -5.37 7.45 13.81
CA LEU A 40 -6.18 8.46 14.51
C LEU A 40 -5.96 9.86 13.92
N LEU A 41 -4.70 10.27 13.74
CA LEU A 41 -4.35 11.57 13.17
C LEU A 41 -4.85 11.71 11.72
N ARG A 42 -4.71 10.67 10.89
CA ARG A 42 -5.19 10.69 9.50
C ARG A 42 -6.70 10.89 9.44
N ARG A 43 -7.45 10.17 10.27
CA ARG A 43 -8.92 10.27 10.31
C ARG A 43 -9.42 11.59 10.89
N ILE A 44 -8.73 12.13 11.89
CA ILE A 44 -9.05 13.47 12.41
C ILE A 44 -8.78 14.55 11.35
N ALA A 45 -7.69 14.45 10.59
CA ALA A 45 -7.40 15.38 9.50
C ALA A 45 -8.47 15.33 8.40
N GLU A 46 -8.94 14.12 8.05
CA GLU A 46 -10.02 13.91 7.08
C GLU A 46 -11.34 14.52 7.55
N ALA A 47 -11.71 14.34 8.82
CA ALA A 47 -12.90 14.94 9.40
C ALA A 47 -12.81 16.48 9.44
N LEU A 48 -11.63 17.04 9.75
CA LEU A 48 -11.43 18.49 9.74
C LEU A 48 -11.48 19.09 8.32
N ASP A 49 -10.93 18.39 7.32
CA ASP A 49 -11.02 18.81 5.92
C ASP A 49 -12.46 18.67 5.39
N ALA A 50 -13.23 17.66 5.80
CA ALA A 50 -14.65 17.51 5.47
C ALA A 50 -15.49 18.65 6.09
N GLN A 51 -15.25 19.00 7.35
CA GLN A 51 -15.90 20.15 8.00
C GLN A 51 -15.55 21.48 7.30
N GLU A 52 -14.31 21.64 6.83
CA GLU A 52 -13.93 22.81 6.02
C GLU A 52 -14.67 22.84 4.67
N GLN A 53 -14.84 21.70 4.03
CA GLN A 53 -15.57 21.59 2.76
C GLN A 53 -17.05 21.87 2.94
N GLU A 54 -17.69 21.30 3.96
CA GLU A 54 -19.09 21.58 4.30
C GLU A 54 -19.29 23.05 4.69
N ALA A 55 -18.37 23.66 5.44
CA ALA A 55 -18.43 25.08 5.78
C ALA A 55 -18.22 26.00 4.57
N ALA A 56 -17.34 25.62 3.63
CA ALA A 56 -17.12 26.35 2.38
C ALA A 56 -18.29 26.19 1.41
N GLU A 57 -18.93 25.03 1.38
CA GLU A 57 -20.10 24.74 0.55
C GLU A 57 -21.37 25.43 1.11
N ALA A 58 -21.52 25.48 2.44
CA ALA A 58 -22.57 26.26 3.10
C ALA A 58 -22.37 27.78 2.93
N ALA A 59 -21.13 28.27 2.90
CA ALA A 59 -20.82 29.66 2.58
C ALA A 59 -21.05 29.98 1.09
N SER A 60 -20.76 29.03 0.20
CA SER A 60 -20.98 29.16 -1.25
C SER A 60 -22.45 29.06 -1.66
N ALA A 61 -23.32 28.48 -0.83
CA ALA A 61 -24.76 28.37 -1.11
C ALA A 61 -25.54 29.69 -0.88
N VAL A 62 -24.91 30.73 -0.33
CA VAL A 62 -25.53 32.06 -0.10
C VAL A 62 -25.15 33.10 -1.19
N GLU A 63 -24.14 32.82 -2.02
CA GLU A 63 -23.72 33.71 -3.11
C GLU A 63 -23.69 32.98 -4.46
N VAL A 64 -24.85 32.89 -5.13
CA VAL A 64 -24.91 32.58 -6.56
C VAL A 64 -25.51 33.78 -7.29
N ALA A 65 -24.62 34.70 -7.69
CA ALA A 65 -24.83 35.67 -8.76
C ALA A 65 -23.50 35.89 -9.49
N GLU A 66 -23.19 34.95 -10.40
CA GLU A 66 -22.43 35.08 -11.66
C GLU A 66 -20.99 35.68 -11.71
N PRO A 67 -20.22 35.34 -12.77
CA PRO A 67 -18.80 35.02 -12.67
C PRO A 67 -17.89 36.13 -13.20
N THR A 68 -16.58 36.05 -12.93
CA THR A 68 -15.60 36.75 -13.77
C THR A 68 -14.30 35.97 -13.90
N ALA A 69 -13.96 35.69 -15.16
CA ALA A 69 -12.69 35.16 -15.61
C ALA A 69 -11.53 36.10 -15.22
N SER A 70 -10.36 35.51 -14.93
CA SER A 70 -9.11 36.22 -15.13
C SER A 70 -7.99 35.23 -15.43
N GLU A 71 -7.59 35.23 -16.71
CA GLU A 71 -6.30 34.74 -17.15
C GLU A 71 -5.18 35.56 -16.50
N SER A 72 -4.10 34.89 -16.14
CA SER A 72 -2.78 35.51 -16.10
C SER A 72 -1.73 34.45 -16.41
N ALA A 73 -1.20 34.54 -17.61
CA ALA A 73 -0.01 33.85 -18.07
C ALA A 73 1.25 34.47 -17.44
N THR A 74 2.23 33.63 -17.14
CA THR A 74 3.66 33.93 -17.27
C THR A 74 4.43 32.61 -17.28
N ALA A 75 5.36 32.54 -18.22
CA ALA A 75 6.14 31.39 -18.62
C ALA A 75 7.36 31.19 -17.70
N ASP A 76 7.67 29.92 -17.39
CA ASP A 76 9.04 29.38 -17.42
C ASP A 76 8.99 27.85 -17.21
N GLY A 77 9.72 27.15 -18.08
CA GLY A 77 10.24 25.78 -17.96
C GLY A 77 9.39 24.71 -17.26
N GLU A 78 8.85 23.80 -18.07
CA GLU A 78 8.06 22.60 -17.73
C GLU A 78 6.55 22.85 -17.55
N PRO A 79 5.68 22.11 -18.28
CA PRO A 79 4.25 22.22 -18.06
C PRO A 79 3.98 21.88 -16.60
N LYS A 80 3.38 22.83 -15.88
CA LYS A 80 2.99 22.64 -14.47
C LYS A 80 2.15 21.37 -14.43
N LEU A 81 2.69 20.29 -13.86
CA LEU A 81 2.00 18.99 -13.73
C LEU A 81 0.61 19.16 -13.08
N THR A 82 0.40 20.23 -12.33
CA THR A 82 -0.89 20.60 -11.72
C THR A 82 -1.95 21.13 -12.70
N LYS A 83 -1.57 21.56 -13.91
CA LYS A 83 -2.48 22.04 -14.96
C LYS A 83 -2.89 20.94 -15.94
N LEU A 84 -2.18 19.82 -15.95
CA LEU A 84 -2.45 18.70 -16.85
C LEU A 84 -3.68 17.92 -16.40
N THR A 85 -4.38 17.36 -17.38
CA THR A 85 -5.49 16.43 -17.17
C THR A 85 -4.98 15.11 -16.56
N VAL A 86 -5.89 14.30 -16.03
CA VAL A 86 -5.52 13.00 -15.43
C VAL A 86 -4.87 12.09 -16.49
N GLU A 87 -5.40 12.11 -17.72
CA GLU A 87 -4.90 11.31 -18.84
C GLU A 87 -3.48 11.72 -19.24
N GLU A 88 -3.22 13.02 -19.37
CA GLU A 88 -1.88 13.53 -19.67
C GLU A 88 -0.88 13.21 -18.53
N LEU A 89 -1.33 13.25 -17.28
CA LEU A 89 -0.52 12.85 -16.13
C LEU A 89 -0.24 11.34 -16.11
N GLN A 90 -1.17 10.50 -16.56
CA GLN A 90 -0.95 9.06 -16.69
C GLN A 90 0.07 8.76 -17.81
N GLN A 91 -0.01 9.45 -18.93
CA GLN A 91 0.96 9.33 -20.02
C GLN A 91 2.38 9.71 -19.56
N LEU A 92 2.52 10.88 -18.94
CA LEU A 92 3.80 11.34 -18.37
C LEU A 92 4.30 10.40 -17.27
N TYR A 93 3.40 9.80 -16.51
CA TYR A 93 3.77 8.80 -15.52
C TYR A 93 4.38 7.56 -16.17
N THR A 94 3.78 7.04 -17.24
CA THR A 94 4.31 5.89 -17.97
C THR A 94 5.66 6.19 -18.59
N GLU A 95 5.84 7.39 -19.16
CA GLU A 95 7.12 7.83 -19.73
C GLU A 95 8.22 7.96 -18.66
N VAL A 96 7.94 8.63 -17.54
CA VAL A 96 8.94 8.93 -16.51
C VAL A 96 9.21 7.73 -15.61
N VAL A 97 8.19 6.95 -15.27
CA VAL A 97 8.30 5.85 -14.30
C VAL A 97 8.48 4.49 -14.97
N GLY A 98 8.15 4.37 -16.26
CA GLY A 98 8.34 3.13 -17.04
C GLY A 98 7.35 2.03 -16.69
N ARG A 99 6.18 2.38 -16.13
CA ARG A 99 5.08 1.46 -15.80
C ARG A 99 3.72 2.13 -15.99
N ASP A 100 2.71 1.36 -16.31
CA ASP A 100 1.33 1.80 -16.38
C ASP A 100 0.76 2.15 -14.99
N THR A 101 -0.25 3.01 -14.95
CA THR A 101 -1.00 3.30 -13.73
C THR A 101 -2.48 3.44 -14.03
N GLY A 102 -3.31 2.73 -13.26
CA GLY A 102 -4.76 2.96 -13.23
C GLY A 102 -5.19 4.04 -12.24
N SER A 103 -4.26 4.81 -11.66
CA SER A 103 -4.61 5.83 -10.67
C SER A 103 -5.17 7.07 -11.37
N SER A 104 -6.34 7.52 -10.95
CA SER A 104 -6.98 8.76 -11.41
C SER A 104 -6.74 9.97 -10.49
N ASP A 105 -5.98 9.78 -9.40
CA ASP A 105 -5.69 10.86 -8.45
C ASP A 105 -4.55 11.77 -8.98
N LYS A 106 -4.93 13.00 -9.34
CA LYS A 106 -3.99 14.03 -9.82
C LYS A 106 -2.84 14.29 -8.85
N ARG A 107 -3.10 14.38 -7.54
CA ARG A 107 -2.07 14.69 -6.53
C ARG A 107 -1.05 13.57 -6.44
N TYR A 108 -1.52 12.32 -6.49
CA TYR A 108 -0.69 11.13 -6.50
C TYR A 108 0.22 11.06 -7.73
N LEU A 109 -0.32 11.29 -8.93
CA LEU A 109 0.44 11.26 -10.18
C LEU A 109 1.53 12.33 -10.20
N VAL A 110 1.17 13.57 -9.84
CA VAL A 110 2.13 14.69 -9.76
C VAL A 110 3.26 14.39 -8.78
N TRP A 111 2.93 13.90 -7.59
CA TRP A 111 3.94 13.52 -6.58
C TRP A 111 4.88 12.44 -7.12
N LYS A 112 4.33 11.38 -7.70
CA LYS A 112 5.11 10.22 -8.14
C LYS A 112 6.00 10.53 -9.34
N ILE A 113 5.53 11.37 -10.27
CA ILE A 113 6.34 11.90 -11.38
C ILE A 113 7.51 12.74 -10.84
N ARG A 114 7.27 13.60 -9.83
CA ARG A 114 8.33 14.39 -9.20
C ARG A 114 9.36 13.51 -8.50
N GLU A 115 8.93 12.49 -7.76
CA GLU A 115 9.83 11.58 -7.06
C GLU A 115 10.67 10.74 -8.03
N ALA A 116 10.08 10.32 -9.15
CA ALA A 116 10.80 9.62 -10.22
C ALA A 116 11.81 10.53 -10.93
N ARG A 117 11.45 11.78 -11.26
CA ARG A 117 12.38 12.79 -11.80
C ARG A 117 13.56 13.07 -10.85
N LYS A 118 13.30 13.07 -9.55
CA LYS A 118 14.33 13.22 -8.51
C LYS A 118 15.16 11.96 -8.27
N GLY A 119 14.88 10.84 -8.96
CA GLY A 119 15.58 9.57 -8.79
C GLY A 119 15.33 8.88 -7.44
N ARG A 120 14.30 9.27 -6.70
CA ARG A 120 13.97 8.72 -5.37
C ARG A 120 13.17 7.42 -5.43
N ILE A 121 12.66 7.08 -6.61
CA ILE A 121 11.89 5.85 -6.85
C ILE A 121 12.60 5.07 -7.95
N LYS A 122 12.64 3.75 -7.80
CA LYS A 122 13.11 2.84 -8.84
C LYS A 122 12.20 2.95 -10.05
N THR A 123 12.74 3.48 -11.14
CA THR A 123 12.08 3.57 -12.44
C THR A 123 12.29 2.28 -13.23
N GLY A 124 11.36 2.01 -14.14
CA GLY A 124 11.36 0.84 -15.02
C GLY A 124 10.33 -0.23 -14.63
N PRO A 125 10.24 -1.29 -15.45
CA PRO A 125 9.28 -2.37 -15.26
C PRO A 125 9.42 -2.97 -13.86
N VAL A 126 8.29 -3.13 -13.18
CA VAL A 126 8.27 -3.90 -11.94
C VAL A 126 8.65 -5.33 -12.29
N ARG A 127 9.85 -5.76 -11.92
CA ARG A 127 10.22 -7.17 -11.97
C ARG A 127 9.31 -7.94 -11.01
N ARG A 128 8.20 -8.46 -11.54
CA ARG A 128 7.50 -9.56 -10.89
C ARG A 128 8.46 -10.76 -10.94
N ARG A 129 8.45 -11.60 -9.92
CA ARG A 129 9.32 -12.78 -9.82
C ARG A 129 9.21 -13.75 -11.02
N TYR A 130 8.21 -13.54 -11.89
CA TYR A 130 7.90 -14.35 -13.08
C TYR A 130 7.84 -13.51 -14.37
N ALA A 131 8.52 -12.35 -14.44
CA ALA A 131 8.38 -11.43 -15.57
C ALA A 131 8.89 -11.98 -16.92
N ASP A 132 9.74 -13.01 -16.91
CA ASP A 132 10.38 -13.55 -18.11
C ASP A 132 9.84 -14.93 -18.54
N GLY A 133 8.76 -15.43 -17.92
CA GLY A 133 8.17 -16.73 -18.23
C GLY A 133 6.74 -16.90 -17.75
N GLU A 134 6.04 -17.90 -18.29
CA GLU A 134 4.72 -18.28 -17.80
C GLU A 134 4.83 -18.70 -16.33
N ALA A 135 3.99 -18.11 -15.48
CA ALA A 135 3.97 -18.49 -14.07
C ALA A 135 3.64 -19.99 -14.00
N PRO A 136 4.44 -20.79 -13.27
CA PRO A 136 4.14 -22.22 -13.16
C PRO A 136 2.73 -22.38 -12.58
N ASP A 137 1.94 -23.28 -13.16
CA ASP A 137 0.61 -23.65 -12.63
C ASP A 137 0.81 -24.38 -11.30
N MET A 138 0.91 -23.61 -10.21
CA MET A 138 1.07 -24.13 -8.87
C MET A 138 -0.28 -24.51 -8.28
N LYS A 139 -0.42 -25.76 -7.85
CA LYS A 139 -1.55 -26.18 -7.01
C LYS A 139 -1.18 -26.08 -5.54
N VAL A 140 -2.14 -25.62 -4.73
CA VAL A 140 -2.01 -25.58 -3.27
C VAL A 140 -2.72 -26.80 -2.68
N LEU A 141 -1.98 -27.63 -1.94
CA LEU A 141 -2.54 -28.79 -1.23
C LEU A 141 -2.77 -28.44 0.24
N PRO A 142 -4.03 -28.25 0.70
CA PRO A 142 -4.29 -27.99 2.12
C PRO A 142 -4.16 -29.28 2.93
N LEU A 143 -3.34 -29.24 3.99
CA LEU A 143 -3.17 -30.34 4.95
C LEU A 143 -3.75 -29.91 6.31
N ARG A 144 -4.71 -30.67 6.83
CA ARG A 144 -5.28 -30.44 8.16
C ARG A 144 -4.50 -31.25 9.20
N MET A 145 -4.00 -30.57 10.22
CA MET A 145 -3.26 -31.16 11.33
C MET A 145 -3.60 -30.45 12.64
N GLU A 146 -3.47 -31.13 13.76
CA GLU A 146 -3.62 -30.52 15.08
C GLU A 146 -2.49 -29.51 15.35
N ALA A 147 -2.81 -28.43 16.05
CA ALA A 147 -1.86 -27.35 16.31
C ALA A 147 -0.61 -27.82 17.08
N GLU A 148 -0.78 -28.73 18.04
CA GLU A 148 0.34 -29.29 18.80
C GLU A 148 1.30 -30.09 17.90
N ILE A 149 0.76 -30.87 16.95
CA ILE A 149 1.59 -31.63 16.01
C ILE A 149 2.39 -30.68 15.13
N VAL A 150 1.77 -29.60 14.64
CA VAL A 150 2.45 -28.59 13.82
C VAL A 150 3.57 -27.91 14.61
N ALA A 151 3.35 -27.60 15.90
CA ALA A 151 4.38 -27.03 16.76
C ALA A 151 5.60 -27.96 16.88
N ARG A 152 5.36 -29.25 17.16
CA ARG A 152 6.44 -30.25 17.26
C ARG A 152 7.18 -30.45 15.92
N LEU A 153 6.48 -30.36 14.80
CA LEU A 153 7.10 -30.43 13.46
C LEU A 153 8.03 -29.25 13.19
N ASP A 154 7.65 -28.04 13.62
CA ASP A 154 8.50 -26.86 13.45
C ASP A 154 9.77 -26.93 14.29
N GLU A 155 9.67 -27.40 15.54
CA GLU A 155 10.84 -27.63 16.39
C GLU A 155 11.78 -28.67 15.76
N ALA A 156 11.24 -29.76 15.21
CA ALA A 156 12.02 -30.77 14.51
C ALA A 156 12.68 -30.19 13.24
N ARG A 157 11.94 -29.40 12.44
CA ARG A 157 12.46 -28.71 11.25
C ARG A 157 13.65 -27.82 11.60
N GLU A 158 13.54 -27.03 12.67
CA GLU A 158 14.60 -26.13 13.13
C GLU A 158 15.82 -26.90 13.60
N ARG A 159 15.63 -27.97 14.36
CA ARG A 159 16.72 -28.88 14.77
C ARG A 159 17.44 -29.50 13.57
N LEU A 160 16.71 -29.80 12.49
CA LEU A 160 17.25 -30.33 11.23
C LEU A 160 17.86 -29.24 10.33
N GLY A 161 17.83 -27.96 10.73
CA GLY A 161 18.41 -26.85 9.98
C GLY A 161 17.66 -26.52 8.68
N LEU A 162 16.40 -26.94 8.55
CA LEU A 162 15.59 -26.69 7.35
C LEU A 162 14.96 -25.30 7.42
N LYS A 163 15.10 -24.52 6.34
CA LYS A 163 14.65 -23.12 6.30
C LYS A 163 13.13 -22.99 6.20
N THR A 164 12.47 -23.93 5.53
CA THR A 164 11.02 -23.88 5.31
C THR A 164 10.34 -25.19 5.69
N ARG A 165 9.06 -25.13 6.12
CA ARG A 165 8.23 -26.34 6.32
C ARG A 165 8.13 -27.14 5.02
N MET A 166 8.11 -26.45 3.88
CA MET A 166 8.06 -27.08 2.56
C MET A 166 9.29 -27.96 2.30
N ASP A 167 10.50 -27.55 2.72
CA ASP A 167 11.70 -28.38 2.60
C ASP A 167 11.58 -29.67 3.41
N LEU A 168 11.02 -29.58 4.63
CA LEU A 168 10.75 -30.75 5.46
C LEU A 168 9.79 -31.71 4.74
N PHE A 169 8.66 -31.21 4.25
CA PHE A 169 7.66 -32.03 3.55
C PHE A 169 8.18 -32.62 2.24
N ARG A 170 8.95 -31.87 1.46
CA ARG A 170 9.50 -32.36 0.19
C ARG A 170 10.54 -33.46 0.43
N ARG A 171 11.42 -33.28 1.41
CA ARG A 171 12.42 -34.30 1.80
C ARG A 171 11.74 -35.55 2.35
N SER A 172 10.79 -35.40 3.27
CA SER A 172 10.08 -36.56 3.82
C SER A 172 9.28 -37.34 2.77
N LEU A 173 8.65 -36.64 1.81
CA LEU A 173 7.99 -37.29 0.67
C LEU A 173 9.00 -38.00 -0.24
N ALA A 174 10.14 -37.38 -0.54
CA ALA A 174 11.18 -38.01 -1.35
C ALA A 174 11.74 -39.28 -0.68
N ASP A 175 12.01 -39.22 0.62
CA ASP A 175 12.52 -40.34 1.41
C ASP A 175 11.51 -41.49 1.46
N TYR A 176 10.23 -41.17 1.72
CA TYR A 176 9.15 -42.17 1.73
C TYR A 176 8.97 -42.83 0.36
N LEU A 177 8.90 -42.04 -0.73
CA LEU A 177 8.74 -42.55 -2.08
C LEU A 177 9.93 -43.41 -2.51
N THR A 178 11.15 -43.02 -2.13
CA THR A 178 12.36 -43.82 -2.38
C THR A 178 12.28 -45.16 -1.65
N ALA A 179 11.86 -45.17 -0.38
CA ALA A 179 11.70 -46.40 0.40
C ALA A 179 10.58 -47.30 -0.16
N ALA A 180 9.54 -46.71 -0.74
CA ALA A 180 8.44 -47.43 -1.38
C ALA A 180 8.76 -47.95 -2.80
N GLY A 181 9.94 -47.64 -3.35
CA GLY A 181 10.37 -48.04 -4.69
C GLY A 181 9.94 -47.08 -5.83
N GLU A 182 9.27 -45.97 -5.51
CA GLU A 182 8.81 -44.94 -6.45
C GLU A 182 9.92 -43.93 -6.76
N HIS A 183 11.05 -44.43 -7.25
CA HIS A 183 12.27 -43.65 -7.45
C HIS A 183 12.11 -42.51 -8.47
N GLU A 184 11.30 -42.69 -9.51
CA GLU A 184 11.04 -41.66 -10.52
C GLU A 184 10.31 -40.46 -9.93
N VAL A 185 9.29 -40.72 -9.11
CA VAL A 185 8.51 -39.67 -8.43
C VAL A 185 9.35 -38.99 -7.36
N ALA A 186 10.13 -39.75 -6.59
CA ALA A 186 11.02 -39.21 -5.56
C ALA A 186 12.01 -38.18 -6.13
N GLN A 187 12.52 -38.40 -7.35
CA GLN A 187 13.42 -37.46 -8.01
C GLN A 187 12.80 -36.08 -8.31
N LEU A 188 11.47 -35.98 -8.44
CA LEU A 188 10.81 -34.69 -8.67
C LEU A 188 10.91 -33.76 -7.45
N PHE A 189 11.06 -34.32 -6.25
CA PHE A 189 11.12 -33.58 -5.01
C PHE A 189 12.56 -33.18 -4.60
N THR A 190 13.58 -33.86 -5.14
CA THR A 190 15.00 -33.55 -4.85
C THR A 190 15.62 -32.54 -5.82
N LYS A 191 15.08 -32.41 -7.04
CA LYS A 191 15.61 -31.54 -8.11
C LYS A 191 15.30 -30.03 -7.95
N GLN A 192 14.47 -29.62 -6.98
CA GLN A 192 13.99 -28.23 -6.81
C GLN A 192 14.58 -27.49 -5.59
N ALA A 193 15.70 -27.96 -5.02
CA ALA A 193 16.37 -27.33 -3.88
C ALA A 193 17.40 -26.27 -4.30
#